data_AF-B8A3T8-F1
#
_entry.id   AF-B8A3T8-F1
#
_cell.length_a   1.000
_cell.length_b   1.000
_cell.length_c   1.000
_cell.angle_alpha   90.00
_cell.angle_beta   90.00
_cell.angle_gamma   90.00
#
_symmetry.space_group_name_H-M   'P 1'
#
loop_
_entity.id
_entity.type
_entity.pdbx_description
1 polymer ?
#
loop_
_entity_poly.entity_id
_entity_poly.type
_entity_poly.pdbx_seq_one_letter_code
_entity_poly.pdbx_strand_id
1 'polypeptide(L)'
;MLVFENNREAINKMPRSLLSAFDNRSWIPVTNILSRFCKGSGFASYKNGESASSATFQVLLRETCIHEQELFFSFLNRLFNTLSWTMTEFSMSIREMQDKNQVADLQQRKCSVIFDISCSLARILEFCTREIPCAFLMGPDMNLRRLTELVVFILNHIISVADAEFFDMTLRRPGQHQEKTNRTMILAPLVGIILSLMECSSTSERRELNDVIAVFASMDCPATIHFGLQYLLSYNWSNVLRGDSSFAKLAQLKEFSHYFRRITASVDGEEEDHSLNAGDEDDDHTCCICYNCDSDATFQPCHHRSCFGCISRHLLNNQRCFFCNAVVTSVTR
;
A
#
# COMPACT_ATOMS: atom_id res chain seq x y z
N MET A 1 23.62 -7.20 11.79
CA MET A 1 23.54 -7.64 10.38
C MET A 1 24.69 -8.57 10.02
N LEU A 2 25.95 -8.18 10.27
CA LEU A 2 27.14 -9.00 9.98
C LEU A 2 27.06 -10.46 10.48
N VAL A 3 26.50 -10.71 11.67
CA VAL A 3 26.35 -12.08 12.22
C VAL A 3 25.43 -12.95 11.36
N PHE A 4 24.33 -12.39 10.83
CA PHE A 4 23.43 -13.11 9.93
C PHE A 4 24.05 -13.28 8.55
N GLU A 5 24.76 -12.27 8.05
CA GLU A 5 25.43 -12.31 6.75
C GLU A 5 26.56 -13.34 6.71
N ASN A 6 27.19 -13.64 7.84
CA ASN A 6 28.22 -14.66 7.95
C ASN A 6 27.66 -16.06 8.28
N ASN A 7 26.33 -16.21 8.44
CA ASN A 7 25.69 -17.46 8.78
C ASN A 7 25.00 -18.07 7.55
N ARG A 8 25.52 -19.21 7.08
CA ARG A 8 24.99 -19.92 5.90
C ARG A 8 23.53 -20.35 6.05
N GLU A 9 23.12 -20.80 7.23
CA GLU A 9 21.73 -21.18 7.47
C GLU A 9 20.81 -19.96 7.42
N ALA A 10 21.25 -18.82 7.97
CA ALA A 10 20.50 -17.57 7.89
C ALA A 10 20.36 -17.09 6.44
N ILE A 11 21.44 -17.09 5.66
CA ILE A 11 21.40 -16.75 4.23
C ILE A 11 20.40 -17.62 3.46
N ASN A 12 20.44 -18.94 3.68
CA ASN A 12 19.65 -19.89 2.91
C ASN A 12 18.17 -19.96 3.32
N LYS A 13 17.86 -19.79 4.61
CA LYS A 13 16.51 -20.08 5.14
C LYS A 13 15.74 -18.86 5.62
N MET A 14 16.44 -17.79 6.02
CA MET A 14 15.80 -16.66 6.68
C MET A 14 14.85 -15.88 5.77
N PRO A 15 15.18 -15.56 4.50
CA PRO A 15 14.26 -14.83 3.61
C PRO A 15 12.90 -15.52 3.49
N ARG A 16 12.90 -16.79 3.09
CA ARG A 16 11.70 -17.62 2.95
C ARG A 16 10.95 -17.78 4.27
N SER A 17 11.67 -18.06 5.35
CA SER A 17 11.08 -18.23 6.69
C SER A 17 10.37 -16.96 7.17
N LEU A 18 10.95 -15.78 6.92
CA LEU A 18 10.34 -14.49 7.29
C LEU A 18 9.04 -14.24 6.51
N LEU A 19 9.05 -14.45 5.19
CA LEU A 19 7.85 -14.29 4.36
C LEU A 19 6.75 -15.27 4.79
N SER A 20 7.10 -16.53 5.08
CA SER A 20 6.15 -17.53 5.55
C SER A 20 5.59 -17.19 6.94
N ALA A 21 6.45 -16.78 7.86
CA ALA A 21 6.09 -16.49 9.26
C ALA A 21 5.38 -15.15 9.46
N PHE A 22 5.22 -14.31 8.43
CA PHE A 22 4.43 -13.09 8.52
C PHE A 22 2.94 -13.42 8.62
N ASP A 23 2.47 -13.86 9.79
CA ASP A 23 1.10 -14.28 10.04
C ASP A 23 0.48 -13.52 11.22
N ASN A 24 -0.78 -13.82 11.56
CA ASN A 24 -1.51 -13.16 12.64
C ASN A 24 -0.84 -13.27 14.02
N ARG A 25 0.14 -14.17 14.21
CA ARG A 25 0.83 -14.38 15.49
C ARG A 25 2.20 -13.70 15.52
N SER A 26 2.91 -13.71 14.41
CA SER A 26 4.33 -13.33 14.35
C SER A 26 4.62 -12.11 13.49
N TRP A 27 3.61 -11.43 12.93
CA TRP A 27 3.83 -10.27 12.07
C TRP A 27 4.64 -9.15 12.76
N ILE A 28 4.49 -8.90 14.07
CA ILE A 28 5.26 -7.86 14.79
C ILE A 28 6.77 -8.15 14.77
N PRO A 29 7.27 -9.29 15.31
CA PRO A 29 8.70 -9.59 15.27
C PRO A 29 9.24 -9.70 13.85
N VAL A 30 8.46 -10.24 12.90
CA VAL A 30 8.87 -10.32 11.49
C VAL A 30 9.00 -8.93 10.86
N THR A 31 8.05 -8.02 11.11
CA THR A 31 8.11 -6.61 10.66
C THR A 31 9.39 -5.94 11.15
N ASN A 32 9.75 -6.13 12.42
CA ASN A 32 10.96 -5.55 13.00
C ASN A 32 12.24 -6.05 12.33
N ILE A 33 12.29 -7.32 11.93
CA ILE A 33 13.43 -7.90 11.22
C ILE A 33 13.46 -7.40 9.77
N LEU A 34 12.36 -7.52 9.03
CA LEU A 34 12.25 -7.08 7.63
C LEU A 34 12.52 -5.59 7.47
N SER A 35 11.98 -4.75 8.37
CA SER A 35 12.24 -3.31 8.38
C SER A 35 13.74 -3.01 8.48
N ARG A 36 14.48 -3.73 9.33
CA ARG A 36 15.95 -3.61 9.43
C ARG A 36 16.66 -4.03 8.15
N PHE A 37 16.17 -5.05 7.45
CA PHE A 37 16.74 -5.47 6.17
C PHE A 37 16.47 -4.42 5.08
N CYS A 38 15.29 -3.82 5.07
CA CYS A 38 14.86 -2.81 4.10
C CYS A 38 15.41 -1.39 4.36
N LYS A 39 16.05 -1.16 5.52
CA LYS A 39 16.60 0.16 5.91
C LYS A 39 17.58 0.73 4.88
N GLY A 40 17.65 2.07 4.82
CA GLY A 40 18.56 2.80 3.92
C GLY A 40 18.14 2.73 2.45
N SER A 41 16.99 2.13 2.18
CA SER A 41 16.46 1.88 0.87
C SER A 41 15.07 2.53 0.80
N GLY A 42 14.82 3.36 -0.22
CA GLY A 42 13.56 4.09 -0.40
C GLY A 42 13.75 5.61 -0.48
N PHE A 43 12.67 6.30 -0.85
CA PHE A 43 12.58 7.75 -0.91
C PHE A 43 12.76 8.36 0.49
N ALA A 44 13.56 9.43 0.59
CA ALA A 44 13.92 10.10 1.84
C ALA A 44 14.48 9.16 2.93
N SER A 45 15.09 8.04 2.54
CA SER A 45 15.72 7.11 3.48
C SER A 45 17.10 7.67 3.87
N TYR A 46 17.27 8.03 5.14
CA TYR A 46 18.53 8.62 5.62
C TYR A 46 19.69 7.63 5.44
N LYS A 47 20.69 8.03 4.65
CA LYS A 47 21.91 7.23 4.42
C LYS A 47 23.00 7.43 5.50
N ASN A 48 22.89 8.47 6.33
CA ASN A 48 23.88 8.78 7.37
C ASN A 48 23.42 8.33 8.76
N GLY A 49 24.07 7.30 9.30
CA GLY A 49 23.98 6.90 10.70
C GLY A 49 23.93 5.38 10.91
N GLU A 50 25.10 4.75 11.06
CA GLU A 50 25.50 3.55 11.85
C GLU A 50 24.58 2.33 12.05
N SER A 51 23.40 2.26 11.45
CA SER A 51 22.55 1.07 11.44
C SER A 51 22.70 0.37 10.11
N ALA A 52 23.66 -0.56 10.06
CA ALA A 52 23.98 -1.38 8.90
C ALA A 52 22.69 -1.96 8.26
N SER A 53 22.27 -1.39 7.13
CA SER A 53 21.43 -2.10 6.18
C SER A 53 22.23 -3.28 5.63
N SER A 54 21.55 -4.34 5.21
CA SER A 54 22.21 -5.48 4.57
C SER A 54 21.83 -5.55 3.12
N ALA A 55 22.74 -5.10 2.25
CA ALA A 55 22.60 -5.29 0.82
C ALA A 55 22.42 -6.78 0.49
N THR A 56 23.12 -7.67 1.20
CA THR A 56 23.01 -9.12 1.03
C THR A 56 21.59 -9.62 1.29
N PHE A 57 20.98 -9.30 2.43
CA PHE A 57 19.61 -9.75 2.72
C PHE A 57 18.56 -9.04 1.86
N GLN A 58 18.81 -7.82 1.38
CA GLN A 58 17.93 -7.18 0.39
C GLN A 58 17.90 -7.97 -0.93
N VAL A 59 19.08 -8.36 -1.45
CA VAL A 59 19.17 -9.21 -2.64
C VAL A 59 18.51 -10.57 -2.39
N LEU A 60 18.81 -11.23 -1.28
CA LEU A 60 18.23 -12.55 -0.97
C LEU A 60 16.70 -12.50 -0.83
N LEU A 61 16.16 -11.47 -0.19
CA LEU A 61 14.71 -11.25 -0.10
C LEU A 61 14.10 -11.06 -1.49
N ARG A 62 14.70 -10.21 -2.33
CA ARG A 62 14.25 -9.98 -3.71
C ARG A 62 14.23 -11.27 -4.51
N GLU A 63 15.33 -12.03 -4.53
CA GLU A 63 15.43 -13.30 -5.25
C GLU A 63 14.39 -14.31 -4.77
N THR A 64 14.20 -14.42 -3.44
CA THR A 64 13.16 -15.30 -2.88
C THR A 64 11.76 -14.90 -3.33
N CYS A 65 11.43 -13.60 -3.33
CA CYS A 65 10.13 -13.11 -3.79
C CYS A 65 9.89 -13.37 -5.29
N ILE A 66 10.94 -13.26 -6.12
CA ILE A 66 10.86 -13.51 -7.57
C ILE A 66 10.67 -15.00 -7.86
N HIS A 67 11.39 -15.87 -7.15
CA HIS A 67 11.34 -17.31 -7.37
C HIS A 67 10.12 -17.99 -6.73
N GLU A 68 9.62 -17.50 -5.59
CA GLU A 68 8.46 -18.05 -4.87
C GLU A 68 7.27 -17.08 -4.93
N GLN A 69 6.72 -16.84 -6.12
CA GLN A 69 5.64 -15.85 -6.34
C GLN A 69 4.39 -16.09 -5.48
N GLU A 70 3.95 -17.34 -5.31
CA GLU A 70 2.78 -17.65 -4.47
C GLU A 70 3.01 -17.26 -3.00
N LEU A 71 4.19 -17.56 -2.47
CA LEU A 71 4.59 -17.17 -1.12
C LEU A 71 4.62 -15.65 -1.00
N PHE A 72 5.18 -14.97 -2.01
CA PHE A 72 5.25 -13.52 -2.04
C PHE A 72 3.87 -12.87 -2.12
N PHE A 73 2.95 -13.36 -2.96
CA PHE A 73 1.59 -12.82 -3.06
C PHE A 73 0.79 -13.08 -1.78
N SER A 74 0.98 -14.23 -1.14
CA SER A 74 0.42 -14.50 0.19
C SER A 74 0.98 -13.56 1.25
N PHE A 75 2.29 -13.28 1.20
CA PHE A 75 2.92 -12.26 2.05
C PHE A 75 2.36 -10.86 1.78
N LEU A 76 2.25 -10.42 0.52
CA LEU A 76 1.69 -9.13 0.15
C LEU A 76 0.25 -8.98 0.63
N ASN A 77 -0.59 -10.02 0.45
CA ASN A 77 -1.96 -10.01 0.94
C ASN A 77 -2.01 -9.73 2.46
N ARG A 78 -1.18 -10.44 3.23
CA ARG A 78 -1.08 -10.25 4.68
C ARG A 78 -0.51 -8.87 5.02
N LEU A 79 0.52 -8.40 4.32
CA LEU A 79 1.12 -7.08 4.52
C LEU A 79 0.10 -5.96 4.29
N PHE A 80 -0.69 -6.03 3.21
CA PHE A 80 -1.79 -5.09 2.94
C PHE A 80 -2.81 -5.09 4.07
N ASN A 81 -3.31 -6.28 4.47
CA ASN A 81 -4.28 -6.41 5.55
C ASN A 81 -3.75 -5.83 6.87
N THR A 82 -2.51 -6.16 7.23
CA THR A 82 -1.88 -5.70 8.47
C THR A 82 -1.69 -4.19 8.45
N LEU A 83 -1.19 -3.60 7.35
CA LEU A 83 -0.97 -2.16 7.26
C LEU A 83 -2.31 -1.38 7.26
N SER A 84 -3.33 -1.85 6.55
CA SER A 84 -4.67 -1.26 6.66
C SER A 84 -5.17 -1.27 8.10
N TRP A 85 -5.06 -2.42 8.78
CA TRP A 85 -5.51 -2.55 10.16
C TRP A 85 -4.75 -1.64 11.12
N THR A 86 -3.41 -1.61 11.08
CA THR A 86 -2.63 -0.74 11.98
C THR A 86 -2.91 0.74 11.73
N MET A 87 -3.21 1.13 10.49
CA MET A 87 -3.60 2.49 10.14
C MET A 87 -5.00 2.85 10.64
N THR A 88 -5.97 1.93 10.58
CA THR A 88 -7.29 2.10 11.20
C THR A 88 -7.16 2.29 12.71
N GLU A 89 -6.44 1.41 13.40
CA GLU A 89 -6.23 1.50 14.86
C GLU A 89 -5.54 2.80 15.25
N PHE A 90 -4.55 3.23 14.48
CA PHE A 90 -3.88 4.52 14.67
C PHE A 90 -4.85 5.69 14.57
N SER A 91 -5.62 5.75 13.48
CA SER A 91 -6.55 6.86 13.26
C SER A 91 -7.69 6.88 14.26
N MET A 92 -8.21 5.72 14.67
CA MET A 92 -9.21 5.62 15.73
C MET A 92 -8.63 6.13 17.05
N SER A 93 -7.42 5.69 17.41
CA SER A 93 -6.77 6.12 18.65
C SER A 93 -6.53 7.62 18.69
N ILE A 94 -6.10 8.24 17.59
CA ILE A 94 -5.95 9.70 17.53
C ILE A 94 -7.29 10.41 17.66
N ARG A 95 -8.31 9.97 16.91
CA ARG A 95 -9.65 10.58 16.96
C ARG A 95 -10.24 10.52 18.36
N GLU A 96 -10.12 9.39 19.05
CA GLU A 96 -10.59 9.24 20.43
C GLU A 96 -9.91 10.22 21.41
N MET A 97 -8.60 10.43 21.27
CA MET A 97 -7.87 11.40 22.10
C MET A 97 -8.28 12.85 21.77
N GLN A 98 -8.53 13.13 20.50
CA GLN A 98 -8.99 14.44 20.03
C GLN A 98 -10.39 14.76 20.53
N ASP A 99 -11.35 13.84 20.38
CA ASP A 99 -12.74 14.02 20.80
C ASP A 99 -12.85 14.28 22.32
N LYS A 100 -11.94 13.68 23.10
CA LYS A 100 -11.87 13.88 24.56
C LYS A 100 -11.05 15.11 24.96
N ASN A 101 -10.34 15.75 24.02
CA ASN A 101 -9.32 16.78 24.28
C ASN A 101 -8.35 16.40 25.41
N GLN A 102 -8.05 15.10 25.54
CA GLN A 102 -7.24 14.54 26.62
C GLN A 102 -6.31 13.48 26.06
N VAL A 103 -5.02 13.64 26.33
CA VAL A 103 -3.97 12.70 25.92
C VAL A 103 -3.49 11.98 27.16
N ALA A 104 -4.06 10.80 27.43
CA ALA A 104 -3.58 9.94 28.52
C ALA A 104 -2.28 9.24 28.10
N ASP A 105 -1.25 9.25 28.97
CA ASP A 105 0.08 8.70 28.70
C ASP A 105 0.06 7.29 28.08
N LEU A 106 -0.78 6.39 28.60
CA LEU A 106 -0.87 5.02 28.10
C LEU A 106 -1.44 4.96 26.68
N GLN A 107 -2.47 5.76 26.37
CA GLN A 107 -3.08 5.82 25.05
C GLN A 107 -2.10 6.44 24.04
N GLN A 108 -1.41 7.51 24.44
CA GLN A 108 -0.39 8.15 23.63
C GLN A 108 0.74 7.19 23.25
N ARG A 109 1.24 6.40 24.21
CA ARG A 109 2.29 5.40 23.96
C ARG A 109 1.82 4.30 23.02
N LYS A 110 0.59 3.78 23.22
CA LYS A 110 0.01 2.78 22.31
C LYS A 110 -0.13 3.32 20.88
N CYS A 111 -0.68 4.52 20.74
CA CYS A 111 -0.83 5.19 19.46
C CYS A 111 0.53 5.38 18.75
N SER A 112 1.54 5.83 19.48
CA SER A 112 2.90 5.99 18.96
C SER A 112 3.51 4.66 18.48
N VAL A 113 3.34 3.58 19.23
CA VAL A 113 3.83 2.25 18.84
C VAL A 113 3.12 1.75 17.58
N ILE A 114 1.80 1.92 17.50
CA ILE A 114 1.02 1.53 16.32
C ILE A 114 1.49 2.33 15.09
N PHE A 115 1.70 3.64 15.24
CA PHE A 115 2.21 4.49 14.16
C PHE A 115 3.60 4.07 13.68
N ASP A 116 4.53 3.78 14.58
CA ASP A 116 5.88 3.32 14.26
C ASP A 116 5.86 2.00 13.47
N ILE A 117 4.96 1.10 13.84
CA ILE A 117 4.74 -0.17 13.15
C ILE A 117 4.14 0.07 11.76
N SER A 118 3.12 0.94 11.63
CA SER A 118 2.54 1.31 10.34
C SER A 118 3.60 1.88 9.38
N CYS A 119 4.48 2.76 9.89
CA CYS A 119 5.60 3.29 9.11
C CYS A 119 6.57 2.18 8.68
N SER A 120 6.86 1.21 9.55
CA SER A 120 7.74 0.08 9.23
C SER A 120 7.14 -0.83 8.16
N LEU A 121 5.84 -1.12 8.24
CA LEU A 121 5.11 -1.89 7.23
C LEU A 121 5.09 -1.15 5.88
N ALA A 122 4.85 0.16 5.87
CA ALA A 122 4.87 0.98 4.66
C ALA A 122 6.27 0.99 4.01
N ARG A 123 7.35 0.99 4.80
CA ARG A 123 8.73 0.87 4.29
C ARG A 123 9.04 -0.50 3.68
N ILE A 124 8.52 -1.58 4.28
CA ILE A 124 8.62 -2.92 3.68
C ILE A 124 7.85 -2.98 2.37
N LEU A 125 6.67 -2.36 2.31
CA LEU A 125 5.87 -2.30 1.08
C LEU A 125 6.57 -1.49 -0.01
N GLU A 126 7.14 -0.33 0.32
CA GLU A 126 7.98 0.46 -0.58
C GLU A 126 9.13 -0.37 -1.14
N PHE A 127 9.84 -1.11 -0.29
CA PHE A 127 10.88 -2.04 -0.73
C PHE A 127 10.35 -3.07 -1.73
N CYS A 128 9.20 -3.69 -1.45
CA CYS A 128 8.58 -4.65 -2.36
C CYS A 128 8.27 -4.04 -3.73
N THR A 129 7.70 -2.82 -3.76
CA THR A 129 7.35 -2.13 -5.01
C THR A 129 8.56 -1.73 -5.84
N ARG A 130 9.68 -1.44 -5.18
CA ARG A 130 10.91 -1.03 -5.85
C ARG A 130 11.74 -2.21 -6.35
N GLU A 131 11.87 -3.27 -5.56
CA GLU A 131 12.71 -4.42 -5.89
C GLU A 131 11.99 -5.46 -6.76
N ILE A 132 10.67 -5.56 -6.64
CA ILE A 132 9.82 -6.51 -7.38
C ILE A 132 8.64 -5.76 -8.07
N PRO A 133 8.89 -4.73 -8.91
CA PRO A 133 7.83 -3.96 -9.55
C PRO A 133 6.97 -4.83 -10.50
N CYS A 134 7.57 -5.88 -11.09
CA CYS A 134 6.87 -6.81 -11.97
C CYS A 134 5.70 -7.53 -11.28
N ALA A 135 5.73 -7.73 -9.96
CA ALA A 135 4.62 -8.33 -9.22
C ALA A 135 3.36 -7.46 -9.19
N PHE A 136 3.51 -6.15 -9.44
CA PHE A 136 2.41 -5.19 -9.47
C PHE A 136 2.01 -4.86 -10.91
N LEU A 137 2.99 -4.68 -11.80
CA LEU A 137 2.75 -4.25 -13.19
C LEU A 137 2.42 -5.42 -14.13
N MET A 138 3.02 -6.61 -13.90
CA MET A 138 2.77 -7.84 -14.67
C MET A 138 2.10 -8.94 -13.85
N GLY A 139 1.93 -8.74 -12.54
CA GLY A 139 1.28 -9.71 -11.67
C GLY A 139 -0.25 -9.62 -11.73
N PRO A 140 -0.94 -10.35 -10.84
CA PRO A 140 -2.39 -10.24 -10.70
C PRO A 140 -2.82 -8.77 -10.49
N ASP A 141 -3.83 -8.33 -11.24
CA ASP A 141 -4.40 -6.96 -11.16
C ASP A 141 -4.72 -6.52 -9.72
N MET A 142 -5.17 -7.48 -8.89
CA MET A 142 -5.44 -7.27 -7.47
C MET A 142 -4.24 -6.74 -6.66
N ASN A 143 -3.00 -7.05 -7.05
CA ASN A 143 -1.82 -6.55 -6.35
C ASN A 143 -1.70 -5.03 -6.51
N LEU A 144 -1.87 -4.52 -7.73
CA LEU A 144 -1.79 -3.09 -7.99
C LEU A 144 -3.01 -2.36 -7.44
N ARG A 145 -4.23 -2.88 -7.64
CA ARG A 145 -5.46 -2.27 -7.08
C ARG A 145 -5.40 -2.12 -5.56
N ARG A 146 -4.97 -3.16 -4.85
CA ARG A 146 -4.88 -3.10 -3.38
C ARG A 146 -3.76 -2.19 -2.90
N LEU A 147 -2.66 -2.12 -3.64
CA LEU A 147 -1.57 -1.20 -3.35
C LEU A 147 -2.04 0.25 -3.48
N THR A 148 -2.71 0.60 -4.58
CA THR A 148 -3.21 1.95 -4.82
C THR A 148 -4.31 2.31 -3.83
N GLU A 149 -5.26 1.40 -3.56
CA GLU A 149 -6.30 1.56 -2.52
C GLU A 149 -5.67 1.87 -1.17
N LEU A 150 -4.61 1.14 -0.81
CA LEU A 150 -3.90 1.34 0.46
C LEU A 150 -3.17 2.67 0.50
N VAL A 151 -2.53 3.11 -0.59
CA VAL A 151 -1.89 4.43 -0.67
C VAL A 151 -2.93 5.54 -0.43
N VAL A 152 -4.06 5.48 -1.14
CA VAL A 152 -5.14 6.47 -1.01
C VAL A 152 -5.76 6.44 0.39
N PHE A 153 -6.00 5.24 0.93
CA PHE A 153 -6.48 5.02 2.29
C PHE A 153 -5.55 5.68 3.31
N ILE A 154 -4.24 5.39 3.28
CA ILE A 154 -3.27 5.96 4.22
C ILE A 154 -3.23 7.49 4.08
N LEU A 155 -3.19 8.03 2.87
CA LEU A 155 -3.20 9.48 2.64
C LEU A 155 -4.46 10.11 3.25
N ASN A 156 -5.63 9.55 2.96
CA ASN A 156 -6.88 10.07 3.52
C ASN A 156 -6.87 10.04 5.05
N HIS A 157 -6.34 8.97 5.66
CA HIS A 157 -6.20 8.87 7.10
C HIS A 157 -5.22 9.89 7.68
N ILE A 158 -4.06 10.11 7.06
CA ILE A 158 -3.07 11.08 7.55
C ILE A 158 -3.55 12.53 7.37
N ILE A 159 -4.27 12.82 6.29
CA ILE A 159 -4.76 14.18 6.02
C ILE A 159 -6.02 14.49 6.82
N SER A 160 -6.90 13.51 7.04
CA SER A 160 -8.12 13.68 7.84
C SER A 160 -7.87 13.69 9.34
N VAL A 161 -6.69 13.24 9.78
CA VAL A 161 -6.31 13.36 11.19
C VAL A 161 -6.11 14.83 11.53
N ALA A 162 -6.60 15.20 12.73
CA ALA A 162 -6.46 16.43 13.51
C ALA A 162 -5.41 17.46 13.04
N ASP A 163 -5.64 18.72 13.44
CA ASP A 163 -4.69 19.84 13.32
C ASP A 163 -3.22 19.39 13.44
N ALA A 164 -2.36 19.97 12.59
CA ALA A 164 -0.95 19.66 12.47
C ALA A 164 -0.28 19.51 13.84
N GLU A 165 -0.61 20.40 14.76
CA GLU A 165 -0.11 20.46 16.13
C GLU A 165 -0.57 19.29 17.01
N PHE A 166 -1.84 18.85 16.91
CA PHE A 166 -2.37 17.75 17.71
C PHE A 166 -1.72 16.42 17.34
N PHE A 167 -1.50 16.18 16.05
CA PHE A 167 -0.79 15.00 15.55
C PHE A 167 0.64 14.94 16.11
N ASP A 168 1.37 16.05 16.01
CA ASP A 168 2.77 16.12 16.45
C ASP A 168 2.86 16.04 17.98
N MET A 169 1.92 16.64 18.72
CA MET A 169 1.81 16.50 20.18
C MET A 169 1.55 15.05 20.58
N THR A 170 0.61 14.38 19.93
CA THR A 170 0.26 12.97 20.22
C THR A 170 1.44 12.04 20.01
N LEU A 171 2.25 12.29 18.99
CA LEU A 171 3.40 11.47 18.66
C LEU A 171 4.72 11.98 19.29
N ARG A 172 4.64 12.98 20.17
CA ARG A 172 5.82 13.56 20.83
C ARG A 172 6.41 12.55 21.82
N ARG A 173 7.70 12.23 21.65
CA ARG A 173 8.44 11.36 22.58
C ARG A 173 9.11 12.18 23.69
N PRO A 174 9.19 11.66 24.93
CA PRO A 174 10.01 12.28 25.97
C PRO A 174 11.48 12.36 25.52
N GLY A 175 12.06 13.56 25.52
CA GLY A 175 13.50 13.78 25.24
C GLY A 175 13.90 13.94 23.77
N GLN A 176 12.97 13.98 22.80
CA GLN A 176 13.30 14.29 21.41
C GLN A 176 13.13 15.79 21.10
N HIS A 177 14.23 16.45 20.75
CA HIS A 177 14.21 17.77 20.11
C HIS A 177 14.01 17.61 18.59
N GLN A 178 12.85 18.06 18.10
CA GLN A 178 12.55 18.68 16.80
C GLN A 178 13.10 18.17 15.45
N GLU A 179 13.88 17.09 15.33
CA GLU A 179 14.63 16.87 14.08
C GLU A 179 13.92 16.06 12.97
N LYS A 180 12.79 15.37 13.20
CA LYS A 180 11.99 14.75 12.13
C LYS A 180 10.50 14.85 12.42
N THR A 181 9.74 15.43 11.49
CA THR A 181 8.27 15.41 11.53
C THR A 181 7.79 13.97 11.46
N ASN A 182 6.96 13.54 12.42
CA ASN A 182 6.42 12.18 12.47
C ASN A 182 5.70 11.81 11.15
N ARG A 183 5.05 12.79 10.51
CA ARG A 183 4.42 12.64 9.19
C ARG A 183 5.38 12.20 8.08
N THR A 184 6.62 12.66 8.08
CA THR A 184 7.62 12.25 7.09
C THR A 184 7.82 10.74 7.08
N MET A 185 7.71 10.08 8.25
CA MET A 185 7.94 8.64 8.38
C MET A 185 6.95 7.80 7.57
N ILE A 186 5.71 8.29 7.41
CA ILE A 186 4.66 7.61 6.65
C ILE A 186 4.50 8.19 5.24
N LEU A 187 4.68 9.50 5.02
CA LEU A 187 4.53 10.10 3.69
C LEU A 187 5.65 9.69 2.73
N ALA A 188 6.89 9.56 3.24
CA ALA A 188 8.03 9.21 2.41
C ALA A 188 7.89 7.85 1.71
N PRO A 189 7.52 6.74 2.39
CA PRO A 189 7.29 5.47 1.70
C PRO A 189 6.16 5.54 0.67
N LEU A 190 5.11 6.33 0.89
CA LEU A 190 4.02 6.47 -0.10
C LEU A 190 4.51 7.15 -1.39
N VAL A 191 5.32 8.21 -1.26
CA VAL A 191 5.98 8.84 -2.42
C VAL A 191 6.89 7.83 -3.11
N GLY A 192 7.69 7.09 -2.36
CA GLY A 192 8.59 6.08 -2.92
C GLY A 192 7.87 4.95 -3.65
N ILE A 193 6.71 4.50 -3.16
CA ILE A 193 5.83 3.53 -3.83
C ILE A 193 5.40 4.06 -5.20
N ILE A 194 4.81 5.26 -5.24
CA ILE A 194 4.32 5.85 -6.49
C ILE A 194 5.46 6.03 -7.50
N LEU A 195 6.59 6.60 -7.06
CA LEU A 195 7.76 6.81 -7.91
C LEU A 195 8.34 5.49 -8.45
N SER A 196 8.40 4.44 -7.62
CA SER A 196 8.94 3.14 -8.03
C SER A 196 8.10 2.50 -9.15
N LEU A 197 6.77 2.62 -9.06
CA LEU A 197 5.87 2.14 -10.10
C LEU A 197 6.04 2.92 -11.41
N MET A 198 6.21 4.25 -11.33
CA MET A 198 6.42 5.11 -12.51
C MET A 198 7.77 4.91 -13.20
N GLU A 199 8.85 4.75 -12.44
CA GLU A 199 10.18 4.53 -12.97
C GLU A 199 10.23 3.20 -13.75
N CYS A 200 9.53 2.18 -13.27
CA CYS A 200 9.45 0.89 -13.96
C CYS A 200 8.55 0.95 -15.21
N SER A 201 7.46 1.72 -15.19
CA SER A 201 6.56 1.82 -16.35
C SER A 201 7.11 2.62 -17.52
N SER A 202 8.00 3.59 -17.24
CA SER A 202 8.68 4.38 -18.27
C SER A 202 9.85 3.66 -18.96
N THR A 203 10.40 2.60 -18.36
CA THR A 203 11.63 1.93 -18.82
C THR A 203 11.41 0.53 -19.42
N SER A 204 10.21 -0.03 -19.27
CA SER A 204 9.91 -1.38 -19.76
C SER A 204 9.61 -1.40 -21.27
N GLU A 205 10.44 -2.10 -22.05
CA GLU A 205 10.12 -2.46 -23.44
C GLU A 205 8.94 -3.44 -23.54
N ARG A 206 8.59 -4.11 -22.43
CA ARG A 206 7.46 -5.05 -22.37
C ARG A 206 6.19 -4.29 -21.98
N ARG A 207 5.12 -4.57 -22.73
CA ARG A 207 3.78 -4.02 -22.48
C ARG A 207 3.31 -4.41 -21.08
N GLU A 208 2.90 -3.40 -20.31
CA GLU A 208 2.35 -3.63 -18.98
C GLU A 208 0.96 -4.26 -19.05
N LEU A 209 0.67 -5.16 -18.09
CA LEU A 209 -0.69 -5.69 -17.94
C LEU A 209 -1.55 -4.73 -17.13
N ASN A 210 -0.98 -4.12 -16.08
CA ASN A 210 -1.67 -3.21 -15.19
C ASN A 210 -1.10 -1.79 -15.33
N ASP A 211 -1.86 -0.89 -15.95
CA ASP A 211 -1.49 0.53 -16.07
C ASP A 211 -1.74 1.26 -14.73
N VAL A 212 -0.67 1.82 -14.16
CA VAL A 212 -0.71 2.50 -12.85
C VAL A 212 -1.70 3.66 -12.86
N ILE A 213 -1.65 4.53 -13.86
CA ILE A 213 -2.48 5.73 -13.93
C ILE A 213 -3.94 5.32 -14.14
N ALA A 214 -4.20 4.36 -15.02
CA ALA A 214 -5.55 3.84 -15.24
C ALA A 214 -6.14 3.21 -13.97
N VAL A 215 -5.33 2.47 -13.19
CA VAL A 215 -5.82 1.89 -11.92
C VAL A 215 -6.18 2.98 -10.91
N PHE A 216 -5.35 4.03 -10.76
CA PHE A 216 -5.73 5.18 -9.92
C PHE A 216 -6.98 5.89 -10.44
N ALA A 217 -7.11 6.09 -11.75
CA ALA A 217 -8.26 6.76 -12.37
C ALA A 217 -9.56 5.95 -12.28
N SER A 218 -9.45 4.61 -12.22
CA SER A 218 -10.61 3.70 -12.09
C SER A 218 -11.23 3.67 -10.69
N MET A 219 -10.73 4.45 -9.74
CA MET A 219 -11.28 4.52 -8.38
C MET A 219 -12.41 5.54 -8.29
N ASP A 220 -13.45 5.20 -7.51
CA ASP A 220 -14.63 6.05 -7.26
C ASP A 220 -14.36 7.28 -6.35
N CYS A 221 -13.12 7.79 -6.33
CA CYS A 221 -12.72 8.92 -5.48
C CYS A 221 -11.63 9.83 -6.08
N PRO A 222 -11.75 10.28 -7.35
CA PRO A 222 -10.70 11.03 -8.04
C PRO A 222 -10.29 12.33 -7.32
N ALA A 223 -11.25 13.03 -6.69
CA ALA A 223 -10.99 14.23 -5.90
C ALA A 223 -10.08 13.96 -4.68
N THR A 224 -10.34 12.85 -3.96
CA THR A 224 -9.53 12.43 -2.80
C THR A 224 -8.10 12.10 -3.23
N ILE A 225 -7.94 11.43 -4.37
CA ILE A 225 -6.63 11.10 -4.93
C ILE A 225 -5.88 12.38 -5.32
N HIS A 226 -6.53 13.28 -6.06
CA HIS A 226 -5.95 14.57 -6.45
C HIS A 226 -5.47 15.37 -5.23
N PHE A 227 -6.31 15.47 -4.20
CA PHE A 227 -5.96 16.16 -2.96
C PHE A 227 -4.79 15.48 -2.22
N GLY A 228 -4.77 14.15 -2.16
CA GLY A 228 -3.67 13.37 -1.59
C GLY A 228 -2.34 13.61 -2.32
N LEU A 229 -2.34 13.60 -3.65
CA LEU A 229 -1.17 13.91 -4.47
C LEU A 229 -0.71 15.36 -4.27
N GLN A 230 -1.65 16.31 -4.20
CA GLN A 230 -1.34 17.71 -3.92
C GLN A 230 -0.72 17.89 -2.54
N TYR A 231 -1.23 17.18 -1.52
CA TYR A 231 -0.66 17.18 -0.17
C TYR A 231 0.77 16.65 -0.16
N LEU A 232 1.05 15.55 -0.88
CA LEU A 232 2.40 15.03 -1.04
C LEU A 232 3.32 16.04 -1.73
N LEU A 233 2.85 16.75 -2.75
CA LEU A 233 3.66 17.72 -3.50
C LEU A 233 3.92 19.02 -2.72
N SER A 234 2.99 19.44 -1.86
CA SER A 234 3.10 20.66 -1.04
C SER A 234 3.86 20.44 0.27
N TYR A 235 4.12 19.18 0.65
CA TYR A 235 4.89 18.85 1.84
C TYR A 235 6.30 19.43 1.78
N ASN A 236 6.84 19.84 2.93
CA ASN A 236 8.13 20.53 3.05
C ASN A 236 9.33 19.56 2.92
N TRP A 237 9.45 18.94 1.75
CA TRP A 237 10.52 17.98 1.43
C TRP A 237 11.89 18.62 1.40
N SER A 238 12.00 19.93 1.17
CA SER A 238 13.30 20.62 1.13
C SER A 238 14.01 20.56 2.49
N ASN A 239 13.27 20.53 3.60
CA ASN A 239 13.84 20.31 4.93
C ASN A 239 14.28 18.87 5.18
N VAL A 240 13.59 17.89 4.57
CA VAL A 240 13.87 16.46 4.75
C VAL A 240 15.01 15.98 3.84
N LEU A 241 15.04 16.45 2.60
CA LEU A 241 15.89 15.98 1.51
C LEU A 241 17.10 16.88 1.25
N ARG A 242 17.56 17.68 2.23
CA ARG A 242 18.69 18.59 2.00
C ARG A 242 19.91 17.82 1.47
N GLY A 243 20.27 18.07 0.21
CA GLY A 243 21.39 17.41 -0.47
C GLY A 243 21.12 15.98 -0.96
N ASP A 244 19.87 15.50 -0.91
CA ASP A 244 19.47 14.17 -1.40
C ASP A 244 19.07 14.24 -2.88
N SER A 245 19.67 13.39 -3.72
CA SER A 245 19.32 13.22 -5.14
C SER A 245 17.84 12.88 -5.38
N SER A 246 17.17 12.31 -4.38
CA SER A 246 15.75 11.95 -4.41
C SER A 246 14.85 13.18 -4.59
N PHE A 247 15.33 14.40 -4.26
CA PHE A 247 14.57 15.63 -4.47
C PHE A 247 14.20 15.83 -5.95
N ALA A 248 15.07 15.46 -6.88
CA ALA A 248 14.79 15.55 -8.32
C ALA A 248 13.62 14.63 -8.74
N LYS A 249 13.42 13.51 -8.05
CA LYS A 249 12.32 12.58 -8.34
C LYS A 249 10.94 13.16 -8.06
N LEU A 250 10.83 14.23 -7.25
CA LEU A 250 9.56 14.93 -7.06
C LEU A 250 9.00 15.53 -8.35
N ALA A 251 9.83 15.76 -9.37
CA ALA A 251 9.36 16.17 -10.70
C ALA A 251 8.49 15.08 -11.36
N GLN A 252 8.84 13.80 -11.19
CA GLN A 252 8.04 12.69 -11.70
C GLN A 252 6.69 12.61 -10.99
N LEU A 253 6.66 12.80 -9.66
CA LEU A 253 5.38 12.84 -8.92
C LEU A 253 4.48 14.00 -9.39
N LYS A 254 5.05 15.15 -9.77
CA LYS A 254 4.29 16.27 -10.37
C LYS A 254 3.70 15.87 -11.72
N GLU A 255 4.50 15.22 -12.56
CA GLU A 255 4.06 14.73 -13.86
C GLU A 255 2.93 13.69 -13.73
N PHE A 256 3.05 12.75 -12.79
CA PHE A 256 1.99 11.81 -12.46
C PHE A 256 0.68 12.49 -12.09
N SER A 257 0.74 13.45 -11.17
CA SER A 257 -0.42 14.22 -10.73
C SER A 257 -1.08 14.98 -11.89
N HIS A 258 -0.28 15.53 -12.79
CA HIS A 258 -0.79 16.19 -13.99
C HIS A 258 -1.48 15.22 -14.95
N TYR A 259 -0.89 14.06 -15.24
CA TYR A 259 -1.52 13.05 -16.10
C TYR A 259 -2.80 12.49 -15.51
N PHE A 260 -2.79 12.16 -14.20
CA PHE A 260 -3.97 11.72 -13.48
C PHE A 260 -5.10 12.74 -13.62
N ARG A 261 -4.84 14.02 -13.31
CA ARG A 261 -5.83 15.10 -13.42
C ARG A 261 -6.38 15.24 -14.82
N ARG A 262 -5.53 15.09 -15.85
CA ARG A 262 -5.97 15.17 -17.25
C ARG A 262 -6.94 14.07 -17.62
N ILE A 263 -6.68 12.84 -17.19
CA ILE A 263 -7.53 11.67 -17.49
C ILE A 263 -8.86 11.76 -16.73
N THR A 264 -8.84 12.16 -15.46
CA THR A 264 -10.09 12.27 -14.68
C THR A 264 -10.94 13.46 -15.11
N ALA A 265 -10.34 14.58 -15.52
CA ALA A 265 -11.09 15.75 -16.01
C ALA A 265 -11.75 15.54 -17.38
N SER A 266 -11.23 14.63 -18.22
CA SER A 266 -11.91 14.24 -19.47
C SER A 266 -13.11 13.33 -19.22
N VAL A 267 -13.13 12.57 -18.11
CA VAL A 267 -14.25 11.69 -17.75
C VAL A 267 -15.43 12.51 -17.20
N ASP A 268 -15.17 13.51 -16.35
CA ASP A 268 -16.21 14.41 -15.82
C ASP A 268 -16.89 15.28 -16.91
N GLY A 269 -16.29 15.40 -18.10
CA GLY A 269 -16.80 16.20 -19.21
C GLY A 269 -17.72 15.45 -20.20
N GLU A 270 -17.88 14.13 -20.04
CA GLU A 270 -18.67 13.27 -20.93
C GLU A 270 -19.93 12.69 -20.25
N GLU A 271 -20.21 13.04 -18.98
CA GLU A 271 -21.35 12.52 -18.20
C GLU A 271 -22.68 13.32 -18.35
N GLU A 272 -22.83 14.14 -19.39
CA GLU A 272 -24.10 14.85 -19.68
C GLU A 272 -24.65 14.55 -21.10
N ASP A 273 -24.78 13.28 -21.54
CA ASP A 273 -25.76 12.98 -22.63
C ASP A 273 -26.21 11.52 -22.82
N HIS A 274 -26.38 10.71 -21.76
CA HIS A 274 -27.06 9.41 -21.91
C HIS A 274 -27.98 9.09 -20.74
N SER A 275 -29.04 9.88 -20.62
CA SER A 275 -30.26 9.40 -19.95
C SER A 275 -31.44 9.81 -20.79
N LEU A 276 -31.89 8.88 -21.65
CA LEU A 276 -33.25 8.70 -22.17
C LEU A 276 -33.18 7.63 -23.28
N ASN A 277 -33.21 6.33 -22.91
CA ASN A 277 -33.88 5.25 -23.66
C ASN A 277 -33.63 3.86 -23.06
N ALA A 278 -34.69 3.03 -23.10
CA ALA A 278 -34.80 1.61 -22.73
C ALA A 278 -34.83 1.35 -21.22
N GLY A 279 -35.84 0.71 -20.63
CA GLY A 279 -36.61 -0.44 -21.09
C GLY A 279 -36.39 -1.52 -20.01
N ASP A 280 -37.45 -1.85 -19.27
CA ASP A 280 -37.45 -2.79 -18.13
C ASP A 280 -37.10 -4.24 -18.51
N GLU A 281 -35.88 -4.51 -18.99
CA GLU A 281 -35.36 -5.86 -19.17
C GLU A 281 -33.84 -5.88 -18.90
N ASP A 282 -33.45 -6.61 -17.83
CA ASP A 282 -32.11 -7.14 -17.52
C ASP A 282 -31.31 -6.53 -16.33
N ASP A 283 -31.87 -6.59 -15.13
CA ASP A 283 -31.17 -6.37 -13.84
C ASP A 283 -30.43 -7.64 -13.33
N ASP A 284 -30.43 -8.74 -14.10
CA ASP A 284 -29.92 -10.06 -13.67
C ASP A 284 -28.42 -10.28 -13.97
N HIS A 285 -27.75 -9.25 -14.50
CA HIS A 285 -26.33 -9.32 -14.87
C HIS A 285 -25.42 -8.41 -14.03
N THR A 286 -25.95 -7.53 -13.19
CA THR A 286 -25.13 -6.71 -12.29
C THR A 286 -24.61 -7.54 -11.11
N CYS A 287 -23.34 -7.38 -10.74
CA CYS A 287 -22.73 -8.05 -9.60
C CYS A 287 -23.35 -7.54 -8.29
N CYS A 288 -24.08 -8.40 -7.58
CA CYS A 288 -24.71 -8.06 -6.29
C CYS A 288 -23.74 -7.87 -5.12
N ILE A 289 -22.43 -7.97 -5.35
CA ILE A 289 -21.40 -7.72 -4.32
C ILE A 289 -20.88 -6.29 -4.40
N CYS A 290 -20.62 -5.76 -5.60
CA CYS A 290 -20.18 -4.39 -5.78
C CYS A 290 -21.29 -3.45 -6.27
N TYR A 291 -22.40 -3.98 -6.79
CA TYR A 291 -23.49 -3.22 -7.42
C TYR A 291 -23.04 -2.26 -8.54
N ASN A 292 -21.89 -2.56 -9.17
CA ASN A 292 -21.26 -1.65 -10.14
C ASN A 292 -20.75 -2.35 -11.41
N CYS A 293 -20.28 -3.59 -11.32
CA CYS A 293 -19.70 -4.33 -12.45
C CYS A 293 -20.62 -5.47 -12.88
N ASP A 294 -20.47 -5.95 -14.11
CA ASP A 294 -21.18 -7.14 -14.59
C ASP A 294 -20.73 -8.42 -13.85
N SER A 295 -21.63 -9.39 -13.75
CA SER A 295 -21.41 -10.71 -13.18
C SER A 295 -20.65 -11.63 -14.16
N ASP A 296 -19.43 -11.24 -14.50
CA ASP A 296 -18.54 -11.86 -15.50
C ASP A 296 -17.73 -13.07 -14.98
N ALA A 297 -18.06 -13.62 -13.81
CA ALA A 297 -17.38 -14.78 -13.25
C ALA A 297 -18.34 -15.81 -12.64
N THR A 298 -18.01 -17.10 -12.80
CA THR A 298 -18.77 -18.25 -12.29
C THR A 298 -17.88 -19.13 -11.40
N PHE A 299 -18.38 -19.55 -10.24
CA PHE A 299 -17.58 -20.26 -9.23
C PHE A 299 -17.82 -21.76 -9.31
N GLN A 300 -16.76 -22.56 -9.33
CA GLN A 300 -16.87 -24.01 -9.30
C GLN A 300 -16.70 -24.54 -7.86
N PRO A 301 -17.47 -25.56 -7.44
CA PRO A 301 -18.51 -26.28 -8.19
C PRO A 301 -19.95 -25.71 -8.00
N CYS A 302 -20.12 -24.61 -7.25
CA CYS A 302 -21.44 -24.16 -6.83
C CYS A 302 -22.22 -23.31 -7.85
N HIS A 303 -21.60 -22.93 -8.97
CA HIS A 303 -22.15 -22.16 -10.08
C HIS A 303 -22.74 -20.77 -9.74
N HIS A 304 -22.50 -20.26 -8.54
CA HIS A 304 -22.83 -18.87 -8.23
C HIS A 304 -21.96 -17.90 -9.06
N ARG A 305 -22.49 -16.70 -9.28
CA ARG A 305 -21.87 -15.67 -10.13
C ARG A 305 -21.65 -14.36 -9.38
N SER A 306 -20.61 -13.64 -9.78
CA SER A 306 -20.34 -12.24 -9.46
C SER A 306 -19.39 -11.66 -10.48
N CYS A 307 -19.00 -10.40 -10.34
CA CYS A 307 -17.84 -9.90 -11.09
C CYS A 307 -16.56 -10.61 -10.62
N PHE A 308 -15.61 -10.77 -11.53
CA PHE A 308 -14.33 -11.42 -11.31
C PHE A 308 -13.52 -10.71 -10.24
N GLY A 309 -13.61 -9.38 -10.17
CA GLY A 309 -12.92 -8.57 -9.15
C GLY A 309 -13.36 -8.93 -7.73
N CYS A 310 -14.66 -9.03 -7.48
CA CYS A 310 -15.22 -9.37 -6.17
C CYS A 310 -14.79 -10.76 -5.70
N ILE A 311 -14.96 -11.78 -6.54
CA ILE A 311 -14.56 -13.14 -6.18
C ILE A 311 -13.04 -13.26 -6.03
N SER A 312 -12.25 -12.64 -6.91
CA SER A 312 -10.78 -12.66 -6.82
C SER A 312 -10.29 -12.04 -5.52
N ARG A 313 -10.87 -10.90 -5.11
CA ARG A 313 -10.56 -10.26 -3.81
C ARG A 313 -10.96 -11.15 -2.63
N HIS A 314 -12.14 -11.75 -2.69
CA HIS A 314 -12.65 -12.62 -1.62
C HIS A 314 -11.76 -13.84 -1.38
N LEU A 315 -11.33 -14.51 -2.46
CA LEU A 315 -10.49 -15.71 -2.41
C LEU A 315 -9.08 -15.46 -1.86
N LEU A 316 -8.63 -14.21 -1.77
CA LEU A 316 -7.36 -13.89 -1.10
C LEU A 316 -7.38 -14.26 0.39
N ASN A 317 -8.55 -14.18 1.04
CA ASN A 317 -8.69 -14.39 2.48
C ASN A 317 -9.62 -15.55 2.83
N ASN A 318 -10.55 -15.93 1.96
CA ASN A 318 -11.51 -16.99 2.22
C ASN A 318 -11.78 -17.81 0.95
N GLN A 319 -11.45 -19.10 1.00
CA GLN A 319 -11.60 -20.04 -0.12
C GLN A 319 -13.04 -20.59 -0.29
N ARG A 320 -14.04 -19.99 0.35
CA ARG A 320 -15.45 -20.44 0.30
C ARG A 320 -16.32 -19.42 -0.42
N CYS A 321 -17.32 -19.87 -1.14
CA CYS A 321 -18.30 -19.03 -1.82
C CYS A 321 -19.04 -18.15 -0.81
N PHE A 322 -19.20 -16.86 -1.11
CA PHE A 322 -19.92 -15.93 -0.23
C PHE A 322 -21.42 -16.19 -0.13
N PHE A 323 -22.02 -16.87 -1.13
CA PHE A 323 -23.45 -17.18 -1.12
C PHE A 323 -23.80 -18.46 -0.37
N CYS A 324 -23.09 -19.56 -0.66
CA CYS A 324 -23.44 -20.88 -0.13
C CYS A 324 -22.37 -21.50 0.77
N ASN A 325 -21.25 -20.81 0.99
CA ASN A 325 -20.14 -21.26 1.84
C ASN A 325 -19.45 -22.57 1.38
N ALA A 326 -19.75 -23.05 0.16
CA ALA A 326 -19.04 -24.16 -0.47
C ALA A 326 -17.60 -23.76 -0.82
N VAL A 327 -16.64 -24.69 -0.73
CA VAL A 327 -15.25 -24.42 -1.13
C VAL A 327 -15.20 -24.14 -2.63
N VAL A 328 -14.62 -23.00 -3.02
CA VAL A 328 -14.43 -22.62 -4.42
C VAL A 328 -13.14 -23.26 -4.90
N THR A 329 -13.22 -24.10 -5.92
CA THR A 329 -12.06 -24.82 -6.48
C THR A 329 -11.47 -24.09 -7.69
N SER A 330 -12.29 -23.39 -8.45
CA SER A 330 -11.86 -22.54 -9.56
C SER A 330 -12.91 -21.47 -9.88
N VAL A 331 -12.48 -20.43 -10.61
CA VAL A 331 -13.33 -19.35 -11.10
C VAL A 331 -13.14 -19.27 -12.61
N THR A 332 -14.23 -19.28 -13.36
CA THR A 332 -14.25 -19.13 -14.82
C THR A 332 -14.85 -17.79 -15.18
N ARG A 333 -14.24 -17.08 -16.13
CA ARG A 333 -14.86 -15.93 -16.80
C ARG A 333 -15.67 -16.40 -17.99
#